data_AF-A0A2D6DQB0-F1
#
_entry.id   AF-A0A2D6DQB0-F1
#
_cell.length_a   1.000
_cell.length_b   1.000
_cell.length_c   1.000
_cell.angle_alpha   90.00
_cell.angle_beta   90.00
_cell.angle_gamma   90.00
#
_symmetry.space_group_name_H-M   'P 1'
#
loop_
_entity.id
_entity.type
_entity.pdbx_description
1 polymer ?
#
loop_
_entity_poly.entity_id
_entity_poly.type
_entity_poly.pdbx_seq_one_letter_code
_entity_poly.pdbx_strand_id
1 'polypeptide(L)' 'MSNISGKAAVKVFKKIGYYLEHQQGSHMILYNDQPGYPPLSIPNHKELAPGLLAAQIRRAKLTVEQFNRLRKKR' A
#
# COMPACT_ATOMS: atom_id res chain seq x y z
N MET A 1 6.07 12.02 5.26
CA MET A 1 4.91 11.10 5.30
C MET A 1 4.40 11.11 6.73
N SER A 2 3.14 11.46 6.96
CA SER A 2 2.57 11.46 8.31
C SER A 2 1.31 10.61 8.34
N ASN A 3 1.29 9.70 9.32
CA ASN A 3 0.17 8.97 9.91
C ASN A 3 -0.90 8.49 8.92
N ILE A 4 -0.50 7.65 7.96
CA ILE A 4 -1.47 6.92 7.14
C ILE A 4 -1.78 5.57 7.78
N SER A 5 -3.08 5.24 7.85
CA SER A 5 -3.51 3.93 8.30
C SER A 5 -3.26 2.86 7.24
N GLY A 6 -3.17 1.60 7.68
CA GLY A 6 -3.08 0.45 6.78
C GLY A 6 -4.18 0.46 5.73
N LYS A 7 -5.43 0.65 6.16
CA LYS A 7 -6.60 0.70 5.26
C LYS A 7 -6.49 1.82 4.22
N ALA A 8 -5.99 2.99 4.61
CA ALA A 8 -5.81 4.10 3.68
C ALA A 8 -4.70 3.80 2.66
N ALA A 9 -3.60 3.17 3.08
CA ALA A 9 -2.55 2.72 2.17
C ALA A 9 -3.07 1.68 1.17
N VAL A 10 -3.85 0.70 1.63
CA VAL A 10 -4.50 -0.30 0.77
C VAL A 10 -5.39 0.36 -0.28
N LYS A 11 -6.20 1.36 0.08
CA LYS A 11 -7.02 2.11 -0.89
C LYS A 11 -6.17 2.76 -1.98
N VAL A 12 -4.99 3.28 -1.65
CA VAL A 12 -4.08 3.88 -2.65
C VAL A 12 -3.49 2.82 -3.56
N PHE A 13 -3.01 1.70 -3.02
CA PHE A 13 -2.50 0.58 -3.83
C PHE A 13 -3.57 0.01 -4.75
N LYS A 14 -4.84 -0.03 -4.30
CA LYS A 14 -5.96 -0.44 -5.16
C LYS A 14 -6.12 0.41 -6.42
N LYS A 15 -5.78 1.71 -6.37
CA LYS A 15 -5.85 2.60 -7.54
C LYS A 15 -4.83 2.27 -8.64
N ILE A 16 -3.80 1.49 -8.32
CA ILE A 16 -2.75 1.09 -9.29
C ILE A 16 -2.82 -0.41 -9.63
N GLY A 17 -3.99 -1.04 -9.41
CA GLY A 17 -4.25 -2.42 -9.81
C GLY A 17 -3.98 -3.48 -8.75
N TYR A 18 -3.57 -3.10 -7.53
CA TYR A 18 -3.55 -4.08 -6.44
C TYR A 18 -4.98 -4.41 -5.96
N TYR A 19 -5.19 -5.61 -5.44
CA TYR A 19 -6.40 -6.00 -4.73
C TYR A 19 -6.04 -6.70 -3.44
N LEU A 20 -6.98 -6.70 -2.49
CA LEU A 20 -6.80 -7.42 -1.22
C LEU A 20 -7.19 -8.87 -1.46
N GLU A 21 -6.22 -9.78 -1.35
CA GLU A 21 -6.47 -11.21 -1.53
C GLU A 21 -6.97 -11.84 -0.23
N HIS A 22 -6.18 -11.71 0.84
CA HIS A 22 -6.57 -12.19 2.16
C HIS A 22 -5.98 -11.32 3.27
N GLN A 23 -6.54 -11.48 4.47
CA GLN A 23 -6.04 -10.85 5.68
C GLN A 23 -5.83 -11.92 6.76
N GLN A 24 -4.62 -12.00 7.30
CA GLN A 24 -4.29 -12.87 8.44
C GLN A 24 -3.94 -12.01 9.65
N GLY A 25 -4.82 -12.01 10.65
CA GLY A 25 -4.70 -11.13 11.80
C GLY A 25 -4.68 -9.66 11.35
N SER A 26 -3.61 -8.93 11.70
CA SER A 26 -3.44 -7.56 11.23
C SER A 26 -2.79 -7.44 9.86
N HIS A 27 -2.24 -8.49 9.24
CA HIS A 27 -1.57 -8.35 7.95
C HIS A 27 -2.57 -8.50 6.79
N MET A 28 -2.71 -7.44 5.99
CA MET A 28 -3.46 -7.44 4.74
C MET A 28 -2.48 -7.72 3.59
N ILE A 29 -2.71 -8.80 2.85
CA ILE A 29 -1.86 -9.18 1.72
C ILE A 29 -2.52 -8.75 0.42
N LEU A 30 -1.79 -7.95 -0.36
CA LEU A 30 -2.27 -7.40 -1.62
C LEU A 30 -1.52 -8.05 -2.77
N TYR A 31 -2.27 -8.43 -3.80
CA TYR A 31 -1.76 -8.97 -5.06
C TYR A 31 -2.05 -8.02 -6.20
N ASN A 32 -1.30 -8.15 -7.28
CA ASN A 32 -1.49 -7.43 -8.53
C ASN A 32 -1.23 -8.42 -9.66
N ASP A 33 -2.16 -8.52 -10.60
CA ASP A 33 -2.06 -9.48 -11.72
C ASP A 33 -1.04 -9.03 -12.78
N GLN A 34 -0.56 -7.78 -12.70
CA GLN A 34 0.44 -7.28 -13.63
C GLN A 34 1.83 -7.88 -13.35
N PRO A 35 2.53 -8.37 -14.40
CA PRO A 35 3.84 -8.97 -14.23
C PRO A 35 4.86 -7.98 -13.65
N GLY A 36 5.66 -8.47 -12.71
CA GLY A 36 6.69 -7.69 -12.04
C GLY A 36 6.18 -6.77 -10.92
N TYR A 37 4.91 -6.87 -10.51
CA TYR A 37 4.41 -6.26 -9.28
C TYR A 37 4.36 -7.31 -8.16
N PRO A 38 5.29 -7.27 -7.20
CA PRO A 38 5.31 -8.26 -6.13
C PRO A 38 4.14 -8.05 -5.16
N PRO A 39 3.71 -9.11 -4.44
CA PRO A 39 2.75 -8.97 -3.36
C PRO A 39 3.24 -7.99 -2.28
N LEU A 40 2.29 -7.25 -1.69
CA LEU A 40 2.53 -6.29 -0.62
C LEU A 40 1.88 -6.80 0.67
N SER A 41 2.59 -6.65 1.79
CA SER A 41 2.05 -6.95 3.12
C SER A 41 1.90 -5.64 3.89
N ILE A 42 0.66 -5.27 4.20
CA ILE A 42 0.30 -4.01 4.86
C ILE A 42 -0.36 -4.30 6.20
N PRO A 43 0.26 -3.93 7.33
CA PRO A 43 -0.40 -4.01 8.64
C PRO A 43 -1.66 -3.13 8.69
N ASN A 44 -2.75 -3.68 9.20
CA ASN A 44 -4.04 -3.05 9.41
C ASN A 44 -4.03 -2.28 10.73
N HIS A 45 -3.09 -1.36 10.85
CA HIS A 45 -2.92 -0.51 12.03
C HIS A 45 -3.43 0.91 11.74
N LYS A 46 -3.71 1.67 12.81
CA LYS A 46 -4.17 3.06 12.69
C LYS A 46 -3.10 3.94 12.04
N GLU A 47 -1.83 3.64 12.28
CA GLU A 47 -0.69 4.35 11.71
C GLU A 47 0.38 3.35 11.29
N LEU A 48 0.92 3.51 10.08
CA LEU A 48 2.05 2.74 9.59
C LEU A 48 3.36 3.48 9.85
N ALA A 49 4.39 2.72 10.22
CA ALA A 49 5.75 3.24 10.29
C ALA A 49 6.18 3.79 8.89
N PRO A 50 6.74 5.01 8.81
CA PRO A 50 7.12 5.62 7.53
C PRO A 50 8.08 4.77 6.71
N GLY A 51 9.04 4.10 7.37
CA GLY A 51 10.01 3.22 6.69
C GLY A 51 9.35 1.99 6.06
N LEU A 52 8.40 1.37 6.76
CA LEU A 52 7.63 0.24 6.23
C LEU A 52 6.81 0.66 5.02
N LEU A 53 6.09 1.78 5.13
CA LEU A 53 5.30 2.30 4.03
C LEU A 53 6.18 2.64 2.81
N ALA A 54 7.30 3.32 3.02
CA ALA A 54 8.25 3.66 1.96
C ALA A 54 8.79 2.42 1.24
N ALA A 55 9.11 1.36 1.99
CA ALA A 55 9.54 0.09 1.42
C ALA A 55 8.46 -0.55 0.53
N GLN A 56 7.20 -0.55 0.99
CA GLN A 56 6.08 -1.10 0.20
C GLN A 56 5.74 -0.25 -1.01
N ILE A 57 5.83 1.08 -0.91
CA ILE A 57 5.69 2.01 -2.04
C ILE A 57 6.72 1.70 -3.13
N ARG A 58 7.99 1.51 -2.75
CA ARG A 58 9.06 1.16 -3.69
C ARG A 58 8.83 -0.21 -4.33
N ARG A 59 8.38 -1.20 -3.55
CA ARG A 59 8.01 -2.53 -4.08
C ARG A 59 6.86 -2.45 -5.10
N ALA A 60 5.93 -1.53 -4.89
CA ALA A 60 4.86 -1.22 -5.84
C ALA A 60 5.31 -0.37 -7.04
N LYS A 61 6.63 -0.18 -7.24
CA LYS A 61 7.23 0.65 -8.31
C LYS A 61 6.74 2.10 -8.33
N LEU A 62 6.41 2.63 -7.14
CA LEU A 62 6.02 4.03 -6.98
C LEU A 62 7.10 4.82 -6.23
N THR A 63 7.13 6.13 -6.47
CA THR A 63 7.79 7.08 -5.58
C THR A 63 6.84 7.53 -4.48
N VAL A 64 7.40 8.07 -3.40
CA VAL A 64 6.66 8.69 -2.30
C VAL A 64 5.72 9.80 -2.80
N GLU A 65 6.20 10.59 -3.77
CA GLU A 65 5.45 11.69 -4.36
C GLU A 65 4.26 11.19 -5.18
N GLN A 66 4.48 10.17 -6.02
CA GLN A 66 3.41 9.53 -6.80
C GLN A 66 2.34 8.94 -5.87
N PHE A 67 2.75 8.24 -4.81
CA PHE A 67 1.84 7.72 -3.80
C PHE A 67 1.00 8.83 -3.14
N ASN A 68 1.64 9.93 -2.74
CA ASN A 68 0.94 11.07 -2.15
C ASN A 68 -0.03 11.73 -3.13
N ARG A 69 0.31 11.80 -4.42
CA ARG A 69 -0.59 12.32 -5.46
C ARG A 69 -1.84 11.43 -5.62
N LEU A 70 -1.66 10.11 -5.65
CA LEU A 70 -2.77 9.15 -5.70
C LEU A 70 -3.65 9.20 -4.45
N ARG A 71 -3.06 9.50 -3.28
CA ARG A 71 -3.78 9.72 -2.03
C ARG A 71 -4.68 10.95 -2.06
N LYS A 72 -4.22 12.05 -2.67
CA LYS A 72 -4.95 13.34 -2.75
C LYS A 72 -6.06 13.35 -3.81
N LYS A 73 -5.99 12.46 -4.81
CA LYS A 73 -6.99 12.35 -5.87
C LYS A 73 -8.29 11.79 -5.26
N ARG A 74 -9.33 12.62 -5.10
CA ARG A 74 -10.69 12.18 -4.71
C ARG A 74 -11.32 11.43 -5.87
#